data_AF-A0A8T5H2C2-F1
#
_entry.id   AF-A0A8T5H2C2-F1
#
_cell.length_a   1.000
_cell.length_b   1.000
_cell.length_c   1.000
_cell.angle_alpha   90.00
_cell.angle_beta   90.00
_cell.angle_gamma   90.00
#
_symmetry.space_group_name_H-M   'P 1'
#
loop_
_entity.id
_entity.type
_entity.pdbx_description
1 polymer ?
#
loop_
_entity_poly.entity_id
_entity_poly.type
_entity_poly.pdbx_seq_one_letter_code
_entity_poly.pdbx_strand_id
1 'polypeptide(L)'
;MMEIITKLQKLINHPHIAVTERGNSAIEAAFKTIPESKTLLIPEEGGWLSYEKLPKRLNIPFSKVKCDNAKINLNDLKEQVKNAGMFIYQNPGGYFAEQPMKEIYQICKEHGCLVVLDISGSIGTELCDGDYADITVCSFGEWKLVEAKGGGCISAKDKTTFDLLKFEELDEEEQLFAIEQHLDLLPKRIKFLQEKRQQVIKDLHDFQIVHPNDLGFVVVIKYSTDEEKEKIIQYCETNNLPHRPCPRYIRLQSKAISIEIKQLTE
;
A
#
# COMPACT_ATOMS: atom_id res chain seq x y z
N MET A 1 -0.94 21.40 12.64
CA MET A 1 0.26 20.53 12.55
C MET A 1 0.39 19.55 13.73
N MET A 2 0.51 20.00 14.99
CA MET A 2 0.62 19.08 16.16
C MET A 2 -0.53 18.06 16.26
N GLU A 3 -1.76 18.45 15.92
CA GLU A 3 -2.92 17.56 15.98
C GLU A 3 -2.87 16.44 14.93
N ILE A 4 -2.56 16.77 13.67
CA ILE A 4 -2.35 15.81 12.58
C ILE A 4 -1.27 14.78 12.95
N ILE A 5 -0.12 15.26 13.43
CA ILE A 5 0.99 14.38 13.83
C ILE A 5 0.53 13.43 14.95
N THR A 6 -0.19 13.93 15.95
CA THR A 6 -0.73 13.11 17.04
C THR A 6 -1.71 12.05 16.53
N LYS A 7 -2.60 12.40 15.59
CA LYS A 7 -3.52 11.46 14.94
C LYS A 7 -2.75 10.38 14.18
N LEU A 8 -1.77 10.77 13.37
CA LEU A 8 -0.94 9.83 12.60
C LEU A 8 -0.10 8.91 13.50
N GLN A 9 0.50 9.42 14.59
CA GLN A 9 1.23 8.60 15.57
C GLN A 9 0.35 7.49 16.16
N LYS A 10 -0.91 7.81 16.47
CA LYS A 10 -1.88 6.82 16.97
C LYS A 10 -2.27 5.79 15.91
N LEU A 11 -2.46 6.22 14.66
CA LEU A 11 -2.86 5.33 13.57
C LEU A 11 -1.72 4.40 13.13
N ILE A 12 -0.49 4.91 13.12
CA ILE A 12 0.69 4.22 12.57
C ILE A 12 1.45 3.46 13.65
N ASN A 13 1.35 3.85 14.92
CA ASN A 13 2.14 3.31 16.02
C ASN A 13 3.66 3.57 15.87
N HIS A 14 4.04 4.70 15.27
CA HIS A 14 5.43 5.19 15.24
C HIS A 14 5.55 6.53 15.97
N PRO A 15 6.61 6.75 16.78
CA PRO A 15 6.79 7.99 17.53
C PRO A 15 7.32 9.16 16.68
N HIS A 16 8.03 8.89 15.58
CA HIS A 16 8.63 9.91 14.73
C HIS A 16 7.93 9.95 13.38
N ILE A 17 7.23 11.05 13.10
CA ILE A 17 6.39 11.24 11.90
C ILE A 17 6.56 12.65 11.36
N ALA A 18 6.51 12.76 10.03
CA ALA A 18 6.33 14.02 9.31
C ALA A 18 5.27 13.88 8.21
N VAL A 19 4.58 14.99 7.91
CA VAL A 19 3.70 15.11 6.76
C VAL A 19 4.52 15.64 5.59
N THR A 20 4.52 14.92 4.48
CA THR A 20 5.30 15.27 3.28
C THR A 20 4.40 15.86 2.20
N GLU A 21 4.97 16.61 1.26
CA GLU A 21 4.20 17.14 0.13
C GLU A 21 3.51 16.05 -0.71
N ARG A 22 4.17 14.89 -0.85
CA ARG A 22 3.69 13.76 -1.66
C ARG A 22 4.14 12.43 -1.07
N GLY A 23 3.33 11.40 -1.24
CA GLY A 23 3.70 10.02 -0.87
C GLY A 23 4.92 9.48 -1.66
N ASN A 24 5.09 9.88 -2.92
CA ASN A 24 6.29 9.51 -3.69
C ASN A 24 7.57 10.14 -3.11
N SER A 25 7.50 11.34 -2.54
CA SER A 25 8.63 11.99 -1.88
C SER A 25 9.02 11.22 -0.61
N ALA A 26 8.04 10.69 0.13
CA ALA A 26 8.29 9.80 1.27
C ALA A 26 9.00 8.49 0.86
N ILE A 27 8.54 7.85 -0.23
CA ILE A 27 9.21 6.64 -0.76
C ILE A 27 10.65 6.95 -1.19
N GLU A 28 10.87 8.07 -1.88
CA GLU A 28 12.21 8.48 -2.29
C GLU A 28 13.13 8.76 -1.10
N ALA A 29 12.62 9.42 -0.05
CA ALA A 29 13.37 9.68 1.18
C ALA A 29 13.83 8.38 1.85
N ALA A 30 12.96 7.36 1.89
CA ALA A 30 13.32 6.04 2.40
C ALA A 30 14.39 5.36 1.51
N PHE A 31 14.24 5.38 0.19
CA PHE A 31 15.21 4.72 -0.70
C PHE A 31 16.62 5.31 -0.61
N LYS A 32 16.73 6.61 -0.32
CA LYS A 32 18.04 7.28 -0.13
C LYS A 32 18.79 6.82 1.11
N THR A 33 18.17 6.07 2.03
CA THR A 33 18.86 5.51 3.22
C THR A 33 19.47 4.13 2.95
N ILE A 34 19.25 3.54 1.77
CA ILE A 34 19.78 2.22 1.43
C ILE A 34 21.30 2.34 1.22
N PRO A 35 22.12 1.51 1.88
CA PRO A 35 23.56 1.48 1.61
C PRO A 35 23.85 1.13 0.15
N GLU A 36 24.83 1.80 -0.47
CA GLU A 36 25.19 1.60 -1.89
C GLU A 36 25.54 0.13 -2.25
N SER A 37 26.04 -0.64 -1.27
CA SER A 37 26.40 -2.05 -1.43
C SER A 37 25.22 -3.02 -1.34
N LYS A 38 24.00 -2.53 -1.10
CA LYS A 38 22.83 -3.33 -0.80
C LYS A 38 21.72 -3.15 -1.84
N THR A 39 20.92 -4.18 -2.00
CA THR A 39 19.79 -4.21 -2.95
C THR A 39 18.47 -3.82 -2.27
N LEU A 40 17.62 -3.09 -2.98
CA LEU A 40 16.22 -2.87 -2.64
C LEU A 40 15.39 -4.08 -3.10
N LEU A 41 14.59 -4.65 -2.21
CA LEU A 41 13.56 -5.61 -2.58
C LEU A 41 12.24 -4.89 -2.82
N ILE A 42 11.54 -5.27 -3.89
CA ILE A 42 10.17 -4.85 -4.19
C ILE A 42 9.33 -6.09 -4.51
N PRO A 43 8.01 -6.08 -4.32
CA PRO A 43 7.18 -7.20 -4.75
C PRO A 43 7.12 -7.26 -6.28
N GLU A 44 6.99 -8.47 -6.84
CA GLU A 44 6.84 -8.65 -8.29
C GLU A 44 5.48 -8.19 -8.84
N GLU A 45 4.46 -8.12 -7.98
CA GLU A 45 3.12 -7.59 -8.23
C GLU A 45 2.48 -7.08 -6.93
N GLY A 46 1.35 -6.36 -7.01
CA GLY A 46 0.68 -5.79 -5.84
C GLY A 46 1.39 -4.58 -5.22
N GLY A 47 2.49 -4.11 -5.80
CA GLY A 47 3.22 -2.92 -5.34
C GLY A 47 2.69 -1.60 -5.91
N TRP A 48 3.54 -0.57 -5.88
CA TRP A 48 3.26 0.74 -6.48
C TRP A 48 4.27 1.07 -7.58
N LEU A 49 3.83 1.79 -8.62
CA LEU A 49 4.67 2.08 -9.81
C LEU A 49 6.03 2.71 -9.47
N SER A 50 6.08 3.53 -8.41
CA SER A 50 7.29 4.20 -7.98
C SER A 50 8.35 3.25 -7.42
N TYR A 51 7.95 2.05 -6.95
CA TYR A 51 8.90 1.06 -6.44
C TYR A 51 9.86 0.58 -7.52
N GLU A 52 9.44 0.57 -8.78
CA GLU A 52 10.33 0.24 -9.91
C GLU A 52 10.93 1.49 -10.57
N LYS A 53 10.19 2.60 -10.63
CA LYS A 53 10.65 3.82 -11.32
C LYS A 53 11.72 4.59 -10.55
N LEU A 54 11.58 4.72 -9.23
CA LEU A 54 12.51 5.48 -8.39
C LEU A 54 13.89 4.84 -8.30
N PRO A 55 14.07 3.53 -8.00
CA PRO A 55 15.40 2.97 -7.91
C PRO A 55 16.14 3.04 -9.25
N LYS A 56 15.45 2.87 -10.39
CA LYS A 56 16.03 3.10 -11.72
C LYS A 56 16.55 4.52 -11.90
N ARG A 57 15.78 5.53 -11.47
CA ARG A 57 16.19 6.94 -11.55
C ARG A 57 17.36 7.26 -10.62
N LEU A 58 17.40 6.62 -9.45
CA LEU A 58 18.41 6.84 -8.41
C LEU A 58 19.64 5.94 -8.56
N ASN A 59 19.70 5.09 -9.59
CA ASN A 59 20.73 4.05 -9.77
C ASN A 59 20.88 3.11 -8.56
N ILE A 60 19.77 2.83 -7.86
CA ILE A 60 19.74 1.87 -6.75
C ILE A 60 19.48 0.47 -7.33
N PRO A 61 20.34 -0.53 -7.06
CA PRO A 61 20.09 -1.90 -7.47
C PRO A 61 18.84 -2.43 -6.77
N PHE A 62 17.93 -3.07 -7.51
CA PHE A 62 16.74 -3.68 -6.93
C PHE A 62 16.43 -5.05 -7.54
N SER A 63 15.79 -5.93 -6.76
CA SER A 63 15.27 -7.22 -7.22
C SER A 63 13.81 -7.41 -6.79
N LYS A 64 13.13 -8.36 -7.44
CA LYS A 64 11.71 -8.65 -7.21
C LYS A 64 11.56 -9.87 -6.31
N VAL A 65 10.72 -9.77 -5.29
CA VAL A 65 10.27 -10.88 -4.45
C VAL A 65 8.99 -11.45 -5.04
N LYS A 66 8.96 -12.78 -5.18
CA LYS A 66 7.79 -13.47 -5.74
C LYS A 66 6.54 -13.28 -4.90
N CYS A 67 5.39 -13.38 -5.55
CA CYS A 67 4.08 -13.22 -4.95
C CYS A 67 3.13 -14.33 -5.39
N ASP A 68 2.23 -14.71 -4.49
CA ASP A 68 1.13 -15.64 -4.75
C ASP A 68 -0.17 -14.82 -4.83
N ASN A 69 -0.46 -14.26 -6.02
CA ASN A 69 -1.57 -13.33 -6.25
C ASN A 69 -1.51 -12.06 -5.38
N ALA A 70 -0.41 -11.33 -5.50
CA ALA A 70 -0.08 -10.11 -4.75
C ALA A 70 0.20 -10.30 -3.24
N LYS A 71 0.10 -11.52 -2.70
CA LYS A 71 0.58 -11.87 -1.36
C LYS A 71 2.06 -12.26 -1.43
N ILE A 72 2.91 -11.70 -0.57
CA ILE A 72 4.36 -11.96 -0.60
C ILE A 72 4.65 -13.45 -0.37
N ASN A 73 5.48 -14.04 -1.24
CA ASN A 73 5.97 -15.40 -1.05
C ASN A 73 7.11 -15.40 -0.02
N LEU A 74 6.84 -15.90 1.18
CA LEU A 74 7.80 -15.89 2.29
C LEU A 74 9.07 -16.73 2.04
N ASN A 75 8.97 -17.79 1.22
CA ASN A 75 10.14 -18.62 0.91
C ASN A 75 11.08 -17.89 -0.04
N ASP A 76 10.55 -17.22 -1.05
CA ASP A 76 11.34 -16.38 -1.95
C ASP A 76 11.95 -15.19 -1.18
N LEU A 77 11.18 -14.56 -0.29
CA LEU A 77 11.68 -13.47 0.57
C LEU A 77 12.90 -13.90 1.40
N LYS A 78 12.84 -15.07 2.05
CA LYS A 78 13.96 -15.62 2.85
C LYS A 78 15.26 -15.77 2.06
N GLU A 79 15.16 -16.05 0.76
CA GLU A 79 16.34 -16.16 -0.10
C GLU A 79 16.83 -14.79 -0.58
N GLN A 80 15.92 -13.92 -1.03
CA GLN A 80 16.26 -12.59 -1.55
C GLN A 80 16.84 -11.67 -0.48
N VAL A 81 16.39 -11.80 0.77
CA VAL A 81 16.74 -10.87 1.86
C VAL A 81 18.19 -10.96 2.31
N LYS A 82 18.89 -12.08 2.04
CA LYS A 82 20.28 -12.32 2.45
C LYS A 82 21.26 -11.24 1.98
N ASN A 83 20.98 -10.59 0.85
CA ASN A 83 21.80 -9.52 0.27
C ASN A 83 21.07 -8.17 0.20
N ALA A 84 19.86 -8.08 0.76
CA ALA A 84 19.06 -6.88 0.74
C ALA A 84 19.45 -5.91 1.87
N GLY A 85 19.25 -4.62 1.63
CA GLY A 85 19.32 -3.58 2.66
C GLY A 85 17.95 -3.07 3.07
N MET A 86 16.96 -3.23 2.20
CA MET A 86 15.61 -2.76 2.41
C MET A 86 14.60 -3.61 1.64
N PHE A 87 13.43 -3.82 2.21
CA PHE A 87 12.26 -4.35 1.54
C PHE A 87 11.09 -3.37 1.69
N ILE A 88 10.55 -2.91 0.56
CA ILE A 88 9.33 -2.10 0.53
C ILE A 88 8.17 -2.93 -0.02
N TYR A 89 7.04 -2.89 0.68
CA TYR A 89 5.80 -3.49 0.20
C TYR A 89 4.58 -2.69 0.68
N GLN A 90 3.48 -2.86 -0.04
CA GLN A 90 2.19 -2.26 0.32
C GLN A 90 1.34 -3.30 1.07
N ASN A 91 0.66 -2.87 2.13
CA ASN A 91 -0.36 -3.69 2.78
C ASN A 91 -1.73 -2.99 2.74
N PRO A 92 -2.80 -3.64 2.23
CA PRO A 92 -2.78 -4.91 1.49
C PRO A 92 -2.11 -4.77 0.12
N GLY A 93 -1.46 -5.84 -0.34
CA GLY A 93 -0.92 -5.97 -1.69
C GLY A 93 -2.00 -5.72 -2.73
N GLY A 94 -1.75 -4.79 -3.64
CA GLY A 94 -2.71 -4.37 -4.66
C GLY A 94 -4.02 -3.80 -4.12
N TYR A 95 -4.08 -3.45 -2.82
CA TYR A 95 -5.29 -3.07 -2.07
C TYR A 95 -6.29 -4.22 -1.84
N PHE A 96 -5.92 -5.50 -2.03
CA PHE A 96 -6.84 -6.64 -1.84
C PHE A 96 -6.24 -7.88 -1.15
N ALA A 97 -4.92 -8.05 -1.17
CA ALA A 97 -4.24 -9.19 -0.58
C ALA A 97 -3.58 -8.80 0.73
N GLU A 98 -4.10 -9.27 1.85
CA GLU A 98 -3.51 -9.01 3.17
C GLU A 98 -2.10 -9.60 3.25
N GLN A 99 -1.14 -8.88 3.83
CA GLN A 99 0.24 -9.35 3.93
C GLN A 99 0.53 -9.96 5.31
N PRO A 100 1.33 -11.04 5.39
CA PRO A 100 1.80 -11.60 6.66
C PRO A 100 2.89 -10.69 7.27
N MET A 101 2.49 -9.51 7.78
CA MET A 101 3.40 -8.44 8.21
C MET A 101 4.42 -8.89 9.24
N LYS A 102 3.97 -9.68 10.22
CA LYS A 102 4.83 -10.16 11.31
C LYS A 102 5.93 -11.06 10.79
N GLU A 103 5.59 -12.01 9.92
CA GLU A 103 6.52 -12.95 9.31
C GLU A 103 7.50 -12.22 8.38
N ILE A 104 7.00 -11.28 7.56
CA ILE A 104 7.85 -10.44 6.72
C ILE A 104 8.86 -9.67 7.57
N TYR A 105 8.38 -9.00 8.63
CA TYR A 105 9.25 -8.22 9.51
C TYR A 105 10.30 -9.07 10.20
N GLN A 106 9.93 -10.25 10.70
CA GLN A 106 10.86 -11.20 11.32
C GLN A 106 11.96 -11.65 10.34
N ILE A 107 11.57 -12.08 9.13
CA ILE A 107 12.52 -12.52 8.09
C ILE A 107 13.51 -11.40 7.75
N CYS A 108 13.01 -10.17 7.55
CA CYS A 108 13.84 -9.02 7.23
C CYS A 108 14.79 -8.65 8.37
N LYS A 109 14.28 -8.60 9.60
CA LYS A 109 15.06 -8.25 10.79
C LYS A 109 16.19 -9.23 11.07
N GLU A 110 15.95 -10.53 10.90
CA GLU A 110 16.97 -11.58 11.07
C GLU A 110 18.18 -11.39 10.13
N HIS A 111 18.00 -10.70 9.01
CA HIS A 111 19.03 -10.47 7.99
C HIS A 111 19.52 -9.01 7.94
N GLY A 112 19.10 -8.16 8.88
CA GLY A 112 19.45 -6.74 8.91
C GLY A 112 18.92 -5.96 7.71
N CYS A 113 17.79 -6.39 7.13
CA CYS A 113 17.10 -5.70 6.05
C CYS A 113 16.00 -4.81 6.63
N LEU A 114 16.00 -3.52 6.31
CA LEU A 114 14.99 -2.57 6.77
C LEU A 114 13.63 -2.83 6.11
N VAL A 115 12.56 -2.73 6.87
CA VAL A 115 11.19 -2.85 6.35
C VAL A 115 10.56 -1.48 6.17
N VAL A 116 10.18 -1.17 4.93
CA VAL A 116 9.34 -0.02 4.59
C VAL A 116 7.93 -0.51 4.29
N LEU A 117 6.97 -0.14 5.14
CA LEU A 117 5.56 -0.46 4.94
C LEU A 117 4.84 0.73 4.29
N ASP A 118 4.32 0.52 3.08
CA ASP A 118 3.40 1.46 2.45
C ASP A 118 1.97 1.20 2.94
N ILE A 119 1.50 2.12 3.78
CA ILE A 119 0.20 2.05 4.46
C ILE A 119 -0.90 2.79 3.70
N SER A 120 -0.65 3.24 2.46
CA SER A 120 -1.65 3.99 1.66
C SER A 120 -2.97 3.23 1.46
N GLY A 121 -2.93 1.90 1.57
CA GLY A 121 -4.08 1.00 1.46
C GLY A 121 -4.59 0.44 2.78
N SER A 122 -4.01 0.80 3.92
CA SER A 122 -4.32 0.22 5.23
C SER A 122 -4.43 1.20 6.38
N ILE A 123 -4.04 2.48 6.21
CA ILE A 123 -4.15 3.49 7.27
C ILE A 123 -5.56 3.51 7.86
N GLY A 124 -5.67 3.45 9.20
CA GLY A 124 -6.94 3.35 9.91
C GLY A 124 -7.54 1.94 10.04
N THR A 125 -6.82 0.90 9.60
CA THR A 125 -7.20 -0.52 9.75
C THR A 125 -6.15 -1.28 10.56
N GLU A 126 -6.46 -2.51 10.95
CA GLU A 126 -5.51 -3.43 11.60
C GLU A 126 -4.31 -3.82 10.72
N LEU A 127 -4.38 -3.55 9.41
CA LEU A 127 -3.27 -3.76 8.48
C LEU A 127 -2.21 -2.63 8.50
N CYS A 128 -2.45 -1.59 9.29
CA CYS A 128 -1.49 -0.51 9.56
C CYS A 128 -0.96 -0.69 10.99
N ASP A 129 0.23 -1.29 11.10
CA ASP A 129 0.90 -1.48 12.38
C ASP A 129 2.41 -1.26 12.23
N GLY A 130 2.88 -0.14 12.77
CA GLY A 130 4.28 0.25 12.79
C GLY A 130 5.18 -0.67 13.61
N ASP A 131 4.63 -1.58 14.43
CA ASP A 131 5.47 -2.57 15.10
C ASP A 131 6.17 -3.52 14.14
N TYR A 132 5.62 -3.70 12.94
CA TYR A 132 6.14 -4.54 11.87
C TYR A 132 6.79 -3.76 10.72
N ALA A 133 7.23 -2.53 11.00
CA ALA A 133 7.95 -1.70 10.04
C ALA A 133 9.00 -0.83 10.72
N ASP A 134 10.15 -0.64 10.07
CA ASP A 134 11.17 0.31 10.54
C ASP A 134 10.84 1.72 10.06
N ILE A 135 10.29 1.82 8.84
CA ILE A 135 9.80 3.04 8.21
C ILE A 135 8.37 2.78 7.70
N THR A 136 7.46 3.74 7.84
CA THR A 136 6.20 3.70 7.07
C THR A 136 6.10 4.88 6.11
N VAL A 137 5.41 4.67 5.01
CA VAL A 137 5.10 5.71 4.02
C VAL A 137 3.62 5.67 3.69
N CYS A 138 3.01 6.83 3.48
CA CYS A 138 1.60 6.93 3.08
C CYS A 138 1.42 8.02 2.03
N SER A 139 0.48 7.80 1.12
CA SER A 139 -0.07 8.83 0.26
C SER A 139 -1.48 9.21 0.71
N PHE A 140 -1.75 10.51 0.78
CA PHE A 140 -3.10 11.04 1.02
C PHE A 140 -3.76 11.53 -0.27
N GLY A 141 -3.16 11.23 -1.43
CA GLY A 141 -3.63 11.69 -2.72
C GLY A 141 -4.94 11.04 -3.17
N GLU A 142 -5.28 11.30 -4.42
CA GLU A 142 -6.51 10.80 -5.01
C GLU A 142 -6.59 9.26 -5.06
N TRP A 143 -7.78 8.74 -4.81
CA TRP A 143 -8.16 7.33 -4.74
C TRP A 143 -7.44 6.52 -3.65
N LYS A 144 -6.97 7.22 -2.60
CA LYS A 144 -6.40 6.62 -1.38
C LYS A 144 -7.45 6.60 -0.27
N LEU A 145 -7.11 5.96 0.85
CA LEU A 145 -8.03 5.89 1.98
C LEU A 145 -8.29 7.26 2.60
N VAL A 146 -7.26 8.07 2.80
CA VAL A 146 -7.42 9.44 3.31
C VAL A 146 -8.10 10.34 2.27
N GLU A 147 -7.74 10.24 0.98
CA GLU A 147 -8.41 10.98 -0.12
C GLU A 147 -8.37 12.52 0.03
N ALA A 148 -7.34 13.08 0.66
CA ALA A 148 -7.17 14.52 0.81
C ALA A 148 -6.66 15.23 -0.47
N LYS A 149 -6.64 14.53 -1.62
CA LYS A 149 -6.17 14.96 -2.95
C LYS A 149 -4.68 15.36 -3.06
N GLY A 150 -4.00 15.61 -1.96
CA GLY A 150 -2.58 15.92 -1.89
C GLY A 150 -1.94 15.46 -0.58
N GLY A 151 -0.61 15.52 -0.50
CA GLY A 151 0.14 15.14 0.70
C GLY A 151 0.53 13.66 0.81
N GLY A 152 1.33 13.39 1.83
CA GLY A 152 1.70 12.07 2.30
C GLY A 152 2.24 12.12 3.72
N CYS A 153 2.70 10.99 4.22
CA CYS A 153 3.48 10.97 5.45
C CYS A 153 4.64 9.98 5.35
N ILE A 154 5.64 10.24 6.18
CA ILE A 154 6.74 9.33 6.44
C ILE A 154 6.92 9.21 7.94
N SER A 155 7.19 7.98 8.40
CA SER A 155 7.46 7.70 9.80
C SER A 155 8.65 6.79 9.96
N ALA A 156 9.25 6.80 11.16
CA ALA A 156 10.20 5.78 11.55
C ALA A 156 10.00 5.35 13.00
N LYS A 157 10.34 4.08 13.25
CA LYS A 157 10.21 3.45 14.57
C LYS A 157 11.16 4.06 15.59
N ASP A 158 12.39 4.35 15.17
CA ASP A 158 13.43 4.93 16.01
C ASP A 158 13.95 6.26 15.44
N LYS A 159 14.46 7.10 16.35
CA LYS A 159 14.93 8.45 16.01
C LYS A 159 16.13 8.43 15.06
N THR A 160 17.04 7.46 15.20
CA THR A 160 18.24 7.38 14.37
C THR A 160 17.87 7.16 12.91
N THR A 161 16.95 6.23 12.65
CA THR A 161 16.40 6.00 11.31
C THR A 161 15.69 7.25 10.79
N PHE A 162 14.88 7.91 11.64
CA PHE A 162 14.17 9.13 11.25
C PHE A 162 15.09 10.27 10.82
N ASP A 163 16.17 10.52 11.57
CA ASP A 163 17.11 11.61 11.31
C ASP A 163 17.88 11.44 9.97
N LEU A 164 17.99 10.20 9.47
CA LEU A 164 18.58 9.89 8.17
C LEU A 164 17.66 10.24 6.99
N LEU A 165 16.35 10.29 7.21
CA LEU A 165 15.37 10.58 6.17
C LEU A 165 15.49 12.04 5.75
N LYS A 166 15.57 12.29 4.44
CA LYS A 166 15.61 13.63 3.85
C LYS A 166 14.38 13.84 2.99
N PHE A 167 13.46 14.65 3.47
CA PHE A 167 12.16 14.93 2.86
C PHE A 167 11.81 16.42 2.99
N GLU A 168 10.90 16.86 2.14
CA GLU A 168 10.27 18.17 2.23
C GLU A 168 8.95 18.01 3.00
N GLU A 169 8.80 18.80 4.05
CA GLU A 169 7.56 18.85 4.84
C GLU A 169 6.51 19.67 4.10
N LEU A 170 5.25 19.26 4.20
CA LEU A 170 4.14 20.04 3.70
C LEU A 170 3.87 21.24 4.62
N ASP A 171 3.95 22.45 4.08
CA ASP A 171 3.70 23.71 4.78
C ASP A 171 2.40 24.42 4.36
N GLU A 172 1.76 23.98 3.29
CA GLU A 172 0.50 24.54 2.80
C GLU A 172 -0.66 24.31 3.79
N GLU A 173 -1.11 25.38 4.45
CA GLU A 173 -2.13 25.33 5.51
C GLU A 173 -3.46 24.74 5.03
N GLU A 174 -3.93 25.10 3.84
CA GLU A 174 -5.18 24.59 3.27
C GLU A 174 -5.13 23.07 3.07
N GLN A 175 -4.01 22.56 2.56
CA GLN A 175 -3.81 21.13 2.34
C GLN A 175 -3.65 20.36 3.66
N LEU A 176 -2.99 20.95 4.66
CA LEU A 176 -2.90 20.37 6.01
C LEU A 176 -4.29 20.28 6.66
N PHE A 177 -5.10 21.34 6.55
CA PHE A 177 -6.47 21.34 7.05
C PHE A 177 -7.33 20.28 6.34
N ALA A 178 -7.20 20.15 5.02
CA ALA A 178 -7.89 19.10 4.26
C ALA A 178 -7.48 17.69 4.73
N ILE A 179 -6.19 17.43 4.94
CA ILE A 179 -5.70 16.14 5.47
C ILE A 179 -6.33 15.86 6.84
N GLU A 180 -6.36 16.85 7.73
CA GLU A 180 -6.95 16.70 9.05
C GLU A 180 -8.44 16.30 8.99
N GLN A 181 -9.25 17.03 8.22
CA GLN A 181 -10.67 16.71 8.07
C GLN A 181 -10.89 15.30 7.51
N HIS A 182 -10.06 14.89 6.55
CA HIS A 182 -10.14 13.57 5.95
C HIS A 182 -9.69 12.44 6.91
N LEU A 183 -8.72 12.71 7.80
CA LEU A 183 -8.36 11.77 8.87
C LEU A 183 -9.50 11.59 9.87
N ASP A 184 -10.24 12.66 10.19
CA ASP A 184 -11.40 12.56 11.09
C ASP A 184 -12.56 11.75 10.47
N LEU A 185 -12.72 11.82 9.15
CA LEU A 185 -13.72 11.05 8.40
C LEU A 185 -13.28 9.63 8.03
N LEU A 186 -11.99 9.29 8.23
CA LEU A 186 -11.40 8.03 7.80
C LEU A 186 -12.15 6.79 8.30
N PRO A 187 -12.57 6.68 9.58
CA PRO A 187 -13.30 5.49 10.06
C PRO A 187 -14.62 5.28 9.32
N LYS A 188 -15.36 6.37 9.03
CA LYS A 188 -16.63 6.32 8.29
C LYS A 188 -16.39 5.85 6.85
N ARG A 189 -15.35 6.39 6.20
CA ARG A 189 -14.95 6.00 4.85
C ARG A 189 -14.54 4.53 4.76
N ILE A 190 -13.72 4.04 5.69
CA ILE A 190 -13.31 2.63 5.74
C ILE A 190 -14.54 1.73 5.84
N LYS A 191 -15.47 2.03 6.75
CA LYS A 191 -16.71 1.26 6.92
C LYS A 191 -17.52 1.20 5.63
N PHE A 192 -17.76 2.35 4.99
CA PHE A 192 -18.48 2.42 3.71
C PHE A 192 -17.83 1.56 2.63
N LEU A 193 -16.51 1.68 2.45
CA LEU A 193 -15.78 0.94 1.42
C LEU A 193 -15.79 -0.57 1.70
N GLN A 194 -15.67 -0.99 2.97
CA GLN A 194 -15.74 -2.39 3.36
C GLN A 194 -17.13 -2.98 3.12
N GLU A 195 -18.21 -2.26 3.49
CA GLU A 195 -19.58 -2.68 3.21
C GLU A 195 -19.81 -2.86 1.70
N LYS A 196 -19.33 -1.91 0.88
CA LYS A 196 -19.39 -2.02 -0.58
C LYS A 196 -18.58 -3.20 -1.11
N ARG A 197 -17.38 -3.45 -0.58
CA ARG A 197 -16.58 -4.62 -0.94
C ARG A 197 -17.31 -5.92 -0.64
N GLN A 198 -17.90 -6.04 0.55
CA GLN A 198 -18.64 -7.24 0.95
C GLN A 198 -19.87 -7.49 0.07
N GLN A 199 -20.59 -6.41 -0.30
CA GLN A 199 -21.69 -6.51 -1.24
C GLN A 199 -21.24 -7.06 -2.60
N VAL A 200 -20.16 -6.52 -3.17
CA VAL A 200 -19.62 -6.99 -4.46
C VAL A 200 -19.13 -8.45 -4.40
N ILE A 201 -18.48 -8.84 -3.30
CA ILE A 201 -18.04 -10.23 -3.09
C ILE A 201 -19.24 -11.17 -3.04
N LYS A 202 -20.31 -10.78 -2.35
CA LYS A 202 -21.54 -11.57 -2.27
C LYS A 202 -22.23 -11.69 -3.63
N ASP A 203 -22.35 -10.60 -4.38
CA ASP A 203 -23.04 -10.60 -5.67
C ASP A 203 -22.30 -11.40 -6.73
N LEU A 204 -20.97 -11.44 -6.67
CA LEU A 204 -20.11 -12.12 -7.63
C LEU A 204 -19.50 -13.42 -7.07
N HIS A 205 -20.13 -14.03 -6.06
CA HIS A 205 -19.62 -15.22 -5.38
C HIS A 205 -19.44 -16.45 -6.30
N ASP A 206 -20.17 -16.51 -7.42
CA ASP A 206 -20.05 -17.57 -8.42
C ASP A 206 -18.75 -17.48 -9.26
N PHE A 207 -18.01 -16.36 -9.18
CA PHE A 207 -16.76 -16.17 -9.89
C PHE A 207 -15.54 -16.44 -9.00
N GLN A 208 -14.38 -16.64 -9.63
CA GLN A 208 -13.11 -16.84 -8.92
C GLN A 208 -12.58 -15.51 -8.34
N ILE A 209 -13.07 -15.14 -7.16
CA ILE A 209 -12.59 -13.99 -6.40
C ILE A 209 -11.25 -14.33 -5.73
N VAL A 210 -10.27 -13.44 -5.89
CA VAL A 210 -8.95 -13.58 -5.27
C VAL A 210 -8.98 -12.99 -3.86
N HIS A 211 -8.59 -13.79 -2.86
CA HIS A 211 -8.54 -13.40 -1.44
C HIS A 211 -9.83 -12.72 -0.91
N PRO A 212 -11.02 -13.34 -1.06
CA PRO A 212 -12.29 -12.71 -0.66
C PRO A 212 -12.36 -12.40 0.84
N ASN A 213 -11.67 -13.20 1.66
CA ASN A 213 -11.70 -13.09 3.12
C ASN A 213 -10.66 -12.12 3.69
N ASP A 214 -9.67 -11.72 2.90
CA ASP A 214 -8.64 -10.77 3.33
C ASP A 214 -9.24 -9.35 3.45
N LEU A 215 -8.70 -8.53 4.35
CA LEU A 215 -9.06 -7.11 4.41
C LEU A 215 -8.51 -6.38 3.17
N GLY A 216 -9.37 -5.59 2.52
CA GLY A 216 -8.98 -4.80 1.36
C GLY A 216 -10.05 -3.82 0.89
N PHE A 217 -9.70 -3.05 -0.15
CA PHE A 217 -10.52 -1.99 -0.74
C PHE A 217 -10.58 -2.09 -2.27
N VAL A 218 -10.22 -3.27 -2.79
CA VAL A 218 -10.34 -3.67 -4.19
C VAL A 218 -10.87 -5.11 -4.18
N VAL A 219 -11.68 -5.45 -5.18
CA VAL A 219 -12.07 -6.84 -5.48
C VAL A 219 -11.38 -7.24 -6.78
N VAL A 220 -10.73 -8.40 -6.79
CA VAL A 220 -10.08 -8.93 -8.01
C VAL A 220 -10.73 -10.26 -8.35
N ILE A 221 -11.19 -10.38 -9.58
CA ILE A 221 -11.93 -11.55 -10.06
C ILE A 221 -11.24 -12.09 -11.30
N LYS A 222 -10.76 -13.33 -11.22
CA LYS A 222 -10.17 -14.03 -12.36
C LYS A 222 -11.26 -14.52 -13.31
N TYR A 223 -10.92 -14.59 -14.59
CA TYR A 223 -11.77 -15.13 -15.63
C TYR A 223 -10.93 -16.02 -16.56
N SER A 224 -11.57 -17.05 -17.10
CA SER A 224 -10.98 -17.98 -18.07
C SER A 224 -11.53 -17.76 -19.48
N THR A 225 -12.75 -17.21 -19.60
CA THR A 225 -13.43 -16.96 -20.88
C THR A 225 -13.82 -15.49 -21.04
N ASP A 226 -14.04 -15.07 -22.29
CA ASP A 226 -14.53 -13.72 -22.58
C ASP A 226 -15.98 -13.52 -22.09
N GLU A 227 -16.78 -14.59 -22.03
CA GLU A 227 -18.15 -14.54 -21.47
C GLU A 227 -18.13 -14.23 -19.98
N GLU A 228 -17.26 -14.88 -19.20
CA GLU A 228 -17.10 -14.56 -17.77
C GLU A 228 -16.64 -13.13 -17.57
N LYS A 229 -15.64 -12.69 -18.36
CA LYS A 229 -15.13 -11.31 -18.33
C LYS A 229 -16.26 -10.31 -18.57
N GLU A 230 -17.08 -10.53 -19.59
CA GLU A 230 -18.17 -9.63 -19.95
C GLU A 230 -19.24 -9.56 -18.86
N LYS A 231 -19.61 -10.69 -18.24
CA LYS A 231 -20.55 -10.70 -17.11
C LYS A 231 -20.05 -9.86 -15.93
N ILE A 232 -18.76 -9.95 -15.61
CA ILE A 232 -18.15 -9.17 -14.53
C ILE A 232 -18.17 -7.67 -14.87
N ILE A 233 -17.82 -7.30 -16.12
CA ILE A 233 -17.85 -5.90 -16.59
C ILE A 233 -19.28 -5.36 -16.56
N GLN A 234 -20.25 -6.11 -17.09
CA GLN A 234 -21.65 -5.73 -17.11
C GLN A 234 -22.19 -5.50 -15.69
N TYR A 235 -21.82 -6.34 -14.72
CA TYR A 235 -22.16 -6.09 -13.32
C TYR A 235 -21.56 -4.75 -12.84
N CYS A 236 -20.29 -4.48 -13.15
CA CYS A 236 -19.64 -3.23 -12.75
C CYS A 236 -20.33 -2.01 -13.37
N GLU A 237 -20.66 -2.05 -14.66
CA GLU A 237 -21.35 -0.96 -15.37
C GLU A 237 -22.75 -0.73 -14.82
N THR A 238 -23.53 -1.80 -14.62
CA THR A 238 -24.88 -1.73 -14.04
C THR A 238 -24.87 -1.10 -12.65
N ASN A 239 -23.83 -1.36 -11.86
CA ASN A 239 -23.68 -0.86 -10.49
C ASN A 239 -22.80 0.39 -10.38
N ASN A 240 -22.39 1.00 -11.50
CA ASN A 240 -21.49 2.16 -11.54
C ASN A 240 -20.18 1.98 -10.75
N LEU A 241 -19.61 0.78 -10.79
CA LEU A 241 -18.38 0.42 -10.09
C LEU A 241 -17.15 0.69 -10.99
N PRO A 242 -16.19 1.52 -10.53
CA PRO A 242 -14.93 1.71 -11.25
C PRO A 242 -14.18 0.39 -11.37
N HIS A 243 -13.77 0.03 -12.58
CA HIS A 243 -13.07 -1.22 -12.82
C HIS A 243 -11.98 -1.08 -13.90
N ARG A 244 -11.02 -1.99 -13.89
CA ARG A 244 -9.89 -2.04 -14.82
C ARG A 244 -9.49 -3.48 -15.14
N PRO A 245 -9.13 -3.80 -16.40
CA PRO A 245 -8.59 -5.10 -16.73
C PRO A 245 -7.16 -5.29 -16.17
N CYS A 246 -6.82 -6.52 -15.83
CA CYS A 246 -5.46 -7.00 -15.55
C CYS A 246 -4.92 -7.79 -16.77
N PRO A 247 -3.59 -7.96 -16.94
CA PRO A 247 -2.52 -7.79 -15.96
C PRO A 247 -2.14 -6.34 -15.65
N ARG A 248 -1.87 -6.04 -14.37
CA ARG A 248 -1.34 -4.74 -13.91
C ARG A 248 -0.41 -4.97 -12.72
N TYR A 249 0.83 -4.47 -12.79
CA TYR A 249 1.80 -4.56 -11.70
C TYR A 249 1.23 -4.14 -10.33
N ILE A 250 0.48 -3.05 -10.29
CA ILE A 250 -0.10 -2.52 -9.04
C ILE A 250 -1.32 -3.30 -8.54
N ARG A 251 -1.71 -4.37 -9.22
CA ARG A 251 -2.81 -5.27 -8.86
C ARG A 251 -2.31 -6.71 -8.95
N LEU A 252 -2.60 -7.35 -10.07
CA LEU A 252 -2.35 -8.77 -10.33
C LEU A 252 -1.84 -8.93 -11.76
N GLN A 253 -0.83 -9.77 -11.96
CA GLN A 253 -0.20 -10.08 -13.25
C GLN A 253 -0.86 -11.29 -13.93
N SER A 254 -2.18 -11.40 -13.85
CA SER A 254 -2.96 -12.45 -14.52
C SER A 254 -4.24 -11.88 -15.14
N LYS A 255 -4.92 -12.69 -15.97
CA LYS A 255 -6.26 -12.36 -16.51
C LYS A 255 -7.25 -12.19 -15.35
N ALA A 256 -7.72 -10.97 -15.15
CA ALA A 256 -8.67 -10.63 -14.11
C ALA A 256 -9.32 -9.25 -14.38
N ILE A 257 -10.44 -8.99 -13.72
CA ILE A 257 -11.01 -7.66 -13.57
C ILE A 257 -10.75 -7.18 -12.14
N SER A 258 -10.17 -5.98 -12.00
CA SER A 258 -9.99 -5.30 -10.73
C SER A 258 -11.11 -4.27 -10.58
N ILE A 259 -11.96 -4.46 -9.57
CA ILE A 259 -13.05 -3.56 -9.19
C ILE A 259 -12.52 -2.65 -8.07
N GLU A 260 -12.38 -1.37 -8.38
CA GLU A 260 -11.59 -0.38 -7.66
C GLU A 260 -12.44 0.32 -6.58
N ILE A 261 -12.98 -0.44 -5.62
CA ILE A 261 -13.94 0.04 -4.59
C ILE A 261 -13.45 1.32 -3.88
N LYS A 262 -12.15 1.43 -3.57
CA LYS A 262 -11.54 2.65 -2.98
C LYS A 262 -11.77 3.95 -3.76
N GLN A 263 -12.18 3.90 -5.04
CA GLN A 263 -12.50 5.07 -5.87
C GLN A 263 -13.92 5.58 -5.64
N LEU A 264 -14.75 4.85 -4.90
CA LEU A 264 -16.08 5.31 -4.55
C LEU A 264 -16.00 6.49 -3.56
N THR A 265 -16.85 7.47 -3.81
CA THR A 265 -17.12 8.58 -2.91
C THR A 265 -18.48 8.33 -2.25
N GLU A 266 -18.60 8.73 -0.98
CA GLU A 266 -19.89 8.78 -0.29
C GLU A 266 -20.73 9.96 -0.81
#